data_AF-A0A161P5F5-F1
#
_entry.id   AF-A0A161P5F5-F1
#
_cell.length_a   1.000
_cell.length_b   1.000
_cell.length_c   1.000
_cell.angle_alpha   90.00
_cell.angle_beta   90.00
_cell.angle_gamma   90.00
#
_symmetry.space_group_name_H-M   'P 1'
#
loop_
_entity.id
_entity.type
_entity.pdbx_description
1 polymer ?
#
loop_
_entity_poly.entity_id
_entity_poly.type
_entity_poly.pdbx_seq_one_letter_code
_entity_poly.pdbx_strand_id
1 'polypeptide(L)'
;MKEAIKKGMALGFGLAAASKEQAEKMVDELVKKGEMTRQESKQFINEMIEKGTERQEKVDDMIAERVRKMMQDFNLVSMDDYKKLEQRITVLEYELKALKEDRAKKEIE
;
A
#
# COMPACT_ATOMS: atom_id res chain seq x y z
N MET A 1 -0.30 -27.38 -23.88
CA MET A 1 0.37 -28.09 -22.76
C MET A 1 1.48 -27.27 -22.10
N LYS A 2 2.48 -26.74 -22.85
CA LYS A 2 3.54 -25.87 -22.27
C LYS A 2 2.99 -24.68 -21.45
N GLU A 3 1.99 -23.98 -21.98
CA GLU A 3 1.33 -22.85 -21.28
C GLU A 3 0.63 -23.23 -19.97
N ALA A 4 0.02 -24.41 -19.92
CA ALA A 4 -0.68 -24.88 -18.72
C ALA A 4 0.31 -25.33 -17.62
N ILE A 5 1.43 -25.93 -18.01
CA ILE A 5 2.52 -26.31 -17.10
C ILE A 5 3.23 -25.05 -16.58
N LYS A 6 3.47 -24.05 -17.46
CA LYS A 6 4.08 -22.76 -17.09
C LYS A 6 3.20 -22.00 -16.09
N LYS A 7 1.87 -22.00 -16.30
CA LYS A 7 0.89 -21.41 -15.36
C LYS A 7 0.74 -22.24 -14.08
N GLY A 8 0.75 -23.57 -14.17
CA GLY A 8 0.63 -24.47 -13.02
C GLY A 8 1.84 -24.44 -12.09
N MET A 9 3.06 -24.35 -12.62
CA MET A 9 4.29 -24.19 -11.82
C MET A 9 4.37 -22.81 -11.16
N ALA A 10 3.97 -21.75 -11.86
CA ALA A 10 3.91 -20.40 -11.30
C ALA A 10 2.89 -20.26 -10.14
N LEU A 11 1.83 -21.07 -10.16
CA LEU A 11 0.82 -21.11 -9.10
C LEU A 11 1.19 -22.09 -7.96
N GLY A 12 1.85 -23.22 -8.28
CA GLY A 12 2.24 -24.25 -7.30
C GLY A 12 3.49 -23.92 -6.46
N PHE A 13 4.38 -23.05 -6.96
CA PHE A 13 5.44 -22.39 -6.17
C PHE A 13 4.99 -21.02 -5.63
N GLY A 14 3.71 -20.70 -5.81
CA GLY A 14 3.12 -19.38 -5.64
C GLY A 14 3.27 -18.83 -4.22
N LEU A 15 3.56 -17.53 -4.16
CA LEU A 15 3.54 -16.65 -2.99
C LEU A 15 4.68 -16.77 -1.96
N ALA A 16 5.26 -17.95 -1.69
CA ALA A 16 6.31 -18.08 -0.67
C ALA A 16 7.75 -18.19 -1.22
N ALA A 17 7.94 -18.65 -2.46
CA ALA A 17 9.26 -19.01 -3.01
C ALA A 17 9.66 -18.27 -4.30
N ALA A 18 8.81 -17.40 -4.83
CA ALA A 18 9.08 -16.64 -6.04
C ALA A 18 10.01 -15.44 -5.75
N SER A 19 11.28 -15.71 -5.42
CA SER A 19 12.31 -14.67 -5.38
C SER A 19 12.82 -14.38 -6.78
N LYS A 20 13.33 -13.16 -6.99
CA LYS A 20 14.01 -12.76 -8.24
C LYS A 20 15.07 -13.79 -8.67
N GLU A 21 15.80 -14.33 -7.70
CA GLU A 21 16.86 -15.32 -7.89
C GLU A 21 16.33 -16.66 -8.42
N GLN A 22 15.12 -17.06 -7.99
CA GLN A 22 14.49 -18.29 -8.47
C GLN A 22 13.91 -18.12 -9.88
N ALA A 23 13.40 -16.93 -10.20
CA ALA A 23 12.99 -16.58 -11.55
C ALA A 23 14.19 -16.57 -12.52
N GLU A 24 15.32 -15.99 -12.10
CA GLU A 24 16.58 -16.00 -12.85
C GLU A 24 17.07 -17.42 -13.15
N LYS A 25 17.08 -18.31 -12.14
CA LYS A 25 17.46 -19.73 -12.32
C LYS A 25 16.57 -20.47 -13.31
N MET A 26 15.25 -20.30 -13.22
CA MET A 26 14.30 -20.95 -14.12
C MET A 26 14.50 -20.48 -15.56
N VAL A 27 14.71 -19.18 -15.74
CA VAL A 27 14.97 -18.55 -17.03
C VAL A 27 16.30 -19.03 -17.62
N ASP A 28 17.35 -19.14 -16.81
CA ASP A 28 18.65 -19.69 -17.23
C ASP A 28 18.57 -21.16 -17.66
N GLU A 29 17.74 -21.97 -17.00
CA GLU A 29 17.49 -23.36 -17.44
C GLU A 29 16.82 -23.44 -18.80
N LEU A 30 15.85 -22.56 -19.07
CA LEU A 30 15.17 -22.48 -20.37
C LEU A 30 16.14 -22.06 -21.48
N VAL A 31 17.08 -21.16 -21.17
CA VAL A 31 18.16 -20.78 -22.10
C VAL A 31 19.10 -21.95 -22.35
N LYS A 32 19.52 -22.68 -21.30
CA LYS A 32 20.39 -23.87 -21.44
C LYS A 32 19.74 -24.98 -22.27
N LYS A 33 18.42 -25.15 -22.15
CA LYS A 33 17.65 -26.12 -22.94
C LYS A 33 17.37 -25.66 -24.38
N GLY A 34 17.82 -24.46 -24.76
CA GLY A 34 17.57 -23.87 -26.07
C GLY A 34 16.10 -23.49 -26.30
N GLU A 35 15.27 -23.47 -25.25
CA GLU A 35 13.85 -23.11 -25.33
C GLU A 35 13.64 -21.58 -25.34
N MET A 36 14.69 -20.81 -25.04
CA MET A 36 14.64 -19.35 -25.00
C MET A 36 16.03 -18.78 -25.29
N THR A 37 16.11 -17.64 -25.98
CA THR A 37 17.37 -16.94 -26.17
C THR A 37 17.76 -16.11 -24.94
N ARG A 38 19.04 -15.76 -24.84
CA ARG A 38 19.56 -14.91 -23.76
C ARG A 38 19.03 -13.46 -23.80
N GLN A 39 18.41 -13.05 -24.89
CA GLN A 39 17.79 -11.74 -25.05
C GLN A 39 16.34 -11.78 -24.58
N GLU A 40 15.59 -12.80 -24.98
CA GLU A 40 14.21 -13.05 -24.52
C GLU A 40 14.15 -13.29 -23.01
N SER A 41 15.17 -13.97 -22.45
CA SER A 41 15.28 -14.20 -21.01
C SER A 41 15.30 -12.90 -20.19
N LYS A 42 16.10 -11.92 -20.63
CA LYS A 42 16.22 -10.61 -19.97
C LYS A 42 14.93 -9.81 -20.09
N GLN A 43 14.30 -9.85 -21.26
CA GLN A 43 13.01 -9.17 -21.47
C GLN A 43 11.92 -9.77 -20.57
N PHE A 44 11.86 -11.10 -20.47
CA PHE A 44 10.87 -11.79 -19.65
C PHE A 44 11.02 -11.45 -18.15
N ILE A 45 12.26 -11.37 -17.63
CA ILE A 45 12.50 -10.98 -16.24
C ILE A 45 12.10 -9.52 -16.00
N ASN A 46 12.46 -8.61 -16.91
CA ASN A 46 12.10 -7.20 -16.78
C ASN A 46 10.58 -7.00 -16.79
N GLU A 47 9.88 -7.64 -17.73
CA GLU A 47 8.43 -7.57 -17.83
C GLU A 47 7.74 -8.16 -16.59
N MET A 48 8.31 -9.23 -16.01
CA MET A 48 7.81 -9.83 -14.77
C MET A 48 7.98 -8.89 -13.57
N ILE A 49 9.14 -8.22 -13.45
CA ILE A 49 9.38 -7.23 -12.39
C ILE A 49 8.43 -6.05 -12.53
N GLU A 50 8.31 -5.48 -13.73
CA GLU A 50 7.46 -4.32 -14.00
C GLU A 50 5.99 -4.62 -13.70
N LYS A 51 5.46 -5.74 -14.22
CA LYS A 51 4.10 -6.21 -13.91
C LYS A 51 3.93 -6.59 -12.44
N GLY A 52 5.00 -7.06 -11.79
CA GLY A 52 5.01 -7.37 -10.37
C GLY A 52 4.81 -6.11 -9.53
N THR A 53 5.59 -5.07 -9.80
CA THR A 53 5.49 -3.76 -9.14
C THR A 53 4.12 -3.12 -9.34
N GLU A 54 3.61 -3.08 -10.58
CA GLU A 54 2.29 -2.51 -10.86
C GLU A 54 1.15 -3.26 -10.12
N ARG A 55 1.25 -4.59 -10.03
CA ARG A 55 0.28 -5.40 -9.28
C ARG A 55 0.41 -5.20 -7.78
N GLN A 56 1.62 -5.04 -7.27
CA GLN A 56 1.87 -4.79 -5.86
C GLN A 56 1.23 -3.47 -5.44
N GLU A 57 1.44 -2.39 -6.20
CA GLU A 57 0.83 -1.08 -5.91
C GLU A 57 -0.71 -1.18 -5.88
N LYS A 58 -1.32 -1.86 -6.85
CA LYS A 58 -2.77 -2.09 -6.87
C LYS A 58 -3.27 -2.87 -5.65
N VAL A 59 -2.51 -3.88 -5.21
CA VAL A 59 -2.85 -4.66 -4.01
C VAL A 59 -2.74 -3.81 -2.76
N ASP A 60 -1.67 -3.01 -2.63
CA ASP A 60 -1.46 -2.11 -1.52
C ASP A 60 -2.59 -1.06 -1.43
N ASP A 61 -3.00 -0.50 -2.57
CA ASP A 61 -4.14 0.43 -2.65
C ASP A 61 -5.46 -0.24 -2.23
N MET A 62 -5.73 -1.44 -2.73
CA MET A 62 -6.93 -2.20 -2.35
C MET A 62 -6.97 -2.52 -0.85
N ILE A 63 -5.82 -2.88 -0.27
CA ILE A 63 -5.71 -3.14 1.18
C ILE A 63 -5.94 -1.84 1.95
N ALA A 64 -5.30 -0.73 1.55
CA ALA A 64 -5.47 0.57 2.19
C ALA A 64 -6.93 1.03 2.15
N GLU A 65 -7.62 0.88 1.02
CA GLU A 65 -9.04 1.19 0.88
C GLU A 65 -9.89 0.30 1.79
N ARG A 66 -9.61 -1.01 1.84
CA ARG A 66 -10.33 -1.96 2.70
C ARG A 66 -10.17 -1.60 4.17
N VAL A 67 -8.97 -1.24 4.60
CA VAL A 67 -8.68 -0.80 5.98
C VAL A 67 -9.39 0.52 6.29
N ARG A 68 -9.34 1.51 5.39
CA ARG A 68 -10.07 2.78 5.58
C ARG A 68 -11.57 2.56 5.73
N LYS A 69 -12.16 1.70 4.90
CA LYS A 69 -13.58 1.37 4.99
C LYS A 69 -13.93 0.69 6.32
N MET A 70 -13.08 -0.24 6.76
CA MET A 70 -13.24 -0.88 8.07
C MET A 70 -13.15 0.15 9.21
N MET A 71 -12.18 1.07 9.18
CA MET A 71 -12.09 2.14 10.17
C MET A 71 -13.37 2.99 10.22
N GLN A 72 -13.96 3.31 9.06
CA GLN A 72 -15.24 4.03 8.99
C GLN A 72 -16.40 3.21 9.57
N ASP A 73 -16.50 1.92 9.21
CA ASP A 73 -17.57 1.03 9.68
C ASP A 73 -17.54 0.83 11.20
N PHE A 74 -16.36 0.88 11.82
CA PHE A 74 -16.17 0.77 13.27
C PHE A 74 -16.05 2.13 13.99
N ASN A 75 -16.33 3.25 13.31
CA ASN A 75 -16.18 4.61 13.85
C ASN A 75 -14.78 4.91 14.45
N LEU A 76 -13.74 4.29 13.90
CA LEU A 76 -12.35 4.51 14.30
C LEU A 76 -11.79 5.72 13.56
N VAL A 77 -11.26 6.68 14.32
CA VAL A 77 -10.59 7.88 13.78
C VAL A 77 -9.08 7.66 13.69
N SER A 78 -8.43 8.29 12.71
CA SER A 78 -6.97 8.28 12.65
C SER A 78 -6.37 9.15 13.76
N MET A 79 -5.10 8.90 14.11
CA MET A 79 -4.39 9.73 15.09
C MET A 79 -4.27 11.20 14.61
N ASP A 80 -4.16 11.41 13.31
CA ASP A 80 -4.10 12.75 12.73
C ASP A 80 -5.44 13.48 12.85
N ASP A 81 -6.56 12.78 12.66
CA ASP A 81 -7.89 13.35 12.87
C ASP A 81 -8.13 13.68 14.34
N TYR A 82 -7.67 12.83 15.25
CA TYR A 82 -7.68 13.10 16.69
C TYR A 82 -6.88 14.36 17.04
N LYS A 83 -5.63 14.47 16.57
CA LYS A 83 -4.78 15.66 16.81
C LYS A 83 -5.39 16.94 16.25
N LYS A 84 -5.99 16.88 15.06
CA LYS A 84 -6.71 18.02 14.47
C LYS A 84 -7.89 18.46 15.36
N LEU A 85 -8.62 17.50 15.93
CA LEU A 85 -9.72 17.80 16.84
C LEU A 85 -9.20 18.41 18.15
N GLU A 86 -8.14 17.84 18.73
CA GLU A 86 -7.49 18.36 19.94
C GLU A 86 -7.02 19.81 19.75
N GLN A 87 -6.36 20.12 18.62
CA GLN A 87 -5.94 21.49 18.30
C GLN A 87 -7.13 22.45 18.20
N ARG A 88 -8.21 22.04 17.54
CA ARG A 88 -9.44 22.86 17.44
C ARG A 88 -10.06 23.11 18.81
N ILE A 89 -10.07 22.10 19.69
CA ILE A 89 -10.56 22.25 21.07
C ILE A 89 -9.71 23.28 21.81
N THR A 90 -8.39 23.16 21.77
CA THR A 90 -7.47 24.10 22.42
C THR A 90 -7.69 25.55 21.95
N VAL A 91 -7.87 25.77 20.64
CA VAL A 91 -8.16 27.10 20.09
C VAL A 91 -9.50 27.63 20.62
N LEU A 92 -10.55 26.82 20.59
CA LEU A 92 -11.87 27.21 21.08
C LEU A 92 -11.86 27.51 22.58
N GLU A 93 -11.13 26.74 23.38
CA GLU A 93 -10.96 26.98 24.82
C GLU A 93 -10.28 28.32 25.08
N TYR A 94 -9.26 28.66 24.29
CA TYR A 94 -8.58 29.94 24.38
C TYR A 94 -9.49 31.11 24.01
N GLU A 95 -10.21 31.02 22.89
CA GLU A 95 -11.18 32.04 22.46
C GLU A 95 -12.31 32.23 23.47
N LEU A 96 -12.84 31.13 24.03
CA LEU A 96 -13.86 31.18 25.07
C LEU A 96 -13.36 31.91 26.31
N LYS A 97 -12.11 31.66 26.72
CA LYS A 97 -11.50 32.35 27.86
C LYS A 97 -11.36 33.85 27.58
N ALA A 98 -10.84 34.23 26.42
CA ALA A 98 -10.70 35.63 26.02
C ALA A 98 -12.06 36.35 25.99
N LEU A 99 -13.11 35.71 25.46
CA LEU A 99 -14.47 36.25 25.43
C LEU A 99 -15.06 36.44 26.83
N LYS A 100 -14.82 35.50 27.75
CA LYS A 100 -15.26 35.62 29.15
C LYS A 100 -14.54 36.77 29.85
N GLU A 101 -13.24 36.96 29.60
CA GLU A 101 -12.46 38.07 30.15
C GLU A 101 -12.90 39.42 29.59
N ASP A 102 -13.23 39.51 28.30
CA ASP A 102 -13.79 40.73 27.68
C ASP A 102 -15.17 41.08 28.24
N ARG A 103 -16.06 40.09 28.42
CA ARG A 103 -17.36 40.30 29.04
C ARG A 103 -17.25 40.75 30.50
N ALA A 104 -16.37 40.13 31.28
CA ALA A 104 -16.17 40.50 32.69
C ALA A 104 -15.65 41.94 32.85
N LYS A 105 -14.82 42.43 31.90
CA LYS A 105 -14.35 43.82 31.90
C LYS A 105 -15.47 44.82 31.58
N LYS A 106 -16.37 44.46 30.65
CA LYS A 106 -17.52 45.29 30.26
C LYS A 106 -18.64 45.38 31.31
N GLU A 107 -18.70 44.45 32.27
CA GLU A 107 -19.68 44.50 33.36
C GLU A 107 -19.20 45.31 34.58
N ILE A 108 -17.91 45.66 34.64
CA ILE A 108 -17.29 46.41 35.75
C ILE A 108 -17.18 47.92 35.42
N GLU A 109 -17.30 48.29 34.14
CA GLU A 109 -17.32 49.68 33.64
C GLU A 109 -18.74 50.24 33.54
#